data_AF-A0A8X6N7H0-F1
#
_entry.id   AF-A0A8X6N7H0-F1
#
_cell.length_a   1.000
_cell.length_b   1.000
_cell.length_c   1.000
_cell.angle_alpha   90.00
_cell.angle_beta   90.00
_cell.angle_gamma   90.00
#
_symmetry.space_group_name_H-M   'P 1'
#
loop_
_entity.id
_entity.type
_entity.pdbx_description
1 polymer ?
#
loop_
_entity_poly.entity_id
_entity_poly.type
_entity_poly.pdbx_seq_one_letter_code
_entity_poly.pdbx_strand_id
1 'polypeptide(L)'
;MIEIARELGIEAQNNFTKVEIMNSIIQSESYEEEIVKAVMEGVLEEKREKMAFEERIQIKEFELERMRLSNITDRASVSSEDLEGQGIKRRVNLKDLVPKFDPKNADINLFF
;
A
#
# COMPACT_ATOMS: atom_id res chain seq x y z
N MET A 1 -23.42 -5.32 7.28
CA MET A 1 -24.37 -5.69 8.34
C MET A 1 -25.35 -4.56 8.59
N ILE A 2 -24.88 -3.34 8.89
CA ILE A 2 -25.76 -2.16 8.96
C ILE A 2 -26.43 -1.88 7.62
N GLU A 3 -25.67 -1.96 6.53
CA GLU A 3 -26.16 -1.82 5.15
C GLU A 3 -27.26 -2.85 4.82
N ILE A 4 -26.99 -4.13 5.12
CA ILE A 4 -27.98 -5.22 4.99
C ILE A 4 -29.26 -4.95 5.81
N ALA A 5 -29.13 -4.50 7.07
CA ALA A 5 -30.29 -4.17 7.89
C ALA A 5 -31.11 -3.01 7.29
N ARG A 6 -30.43 -2.00 6.72
CA ARG A 6 -31.06 -0.88 6.03
C ARG A 6 -31.82 -1.33 4.77
N GLU A 7 -31.23 -2.24 4.00
CA GLU A 7 -31.84 -2.84 2.81
C GLU A 7 -33.10 -3.64 3.16
N LEU A 8 -33.12 -4.27 4.34
CA LEU A 8 -34.24 -5.01 4.89
C LEU A 8 -35.26 -4.12 5.63
N GLY A 9 -35.09 -2.78 5.62
CA GLY A 9 -35.99 -1.84 6.28
C GLY A 9 -35.90 -1.82 7.82
N ILE A 10 -34.84 -2.40 8.38
CA ILE A 10 -34.60 -2.46 9.83
C ILE A 10 -33.66 -1.31 10.21
N GLU A 11 -34.11 -0.45 11.13
CA GLU A 11 -33.28 0.64 11.67
C GLU A 11 -32.19 0.09 12.60
N ALA A 12 -31.09 -0.38 12.00
CA ALA A 12 -29.89 -0.74 12.74
C ALA A 12 -29.07 0.52 13.06
N GLN A 13 -28.87 0.78 14.35
CA GLN A 13 -28.02 1.86 14.82
C GLN A 13 -26.52 1.51 14.70
N ASN A 14 -25.68 2.52 14.48
CA ASN A 14 -24.22 2.36 14.29
C ASN A 14 -23.46 1.82 15.53
N ASN A 15 -24.08 1.85 16.70
CA ASN A 15 -23.56 1.31 17.96
C ASN A 15 -23.86 -0.19 18.14
N PHE A 16 -24.71 -0.79 17.31
CA PHE A 16 -25.00 -2.22 17.41
C PHE A 16 -23.82 -3.07 16.94
N THR A 17 -23.50 -4.07 17.73
CA THR A 17 -22.59 -5.15 17.36
C THR A 17 -23.21 -6.00 16.25
N LYS A 18 -22.35 -6.70 15.49
CA LYS A 18 -22.78 -7.58 14.41
C LYS A 18 -23.84 -8.61 14.84
N VAL A 19 -23.74 -9.10 16.08
CA VAL A 19 -24.69 -10.07 16.64
C VAL A 19 -26.02 -9.41 16.96
N GLU A 20 -26.03 -8.19 17.52
CA GLU A 20 -27.25 -7.44 17.80
C GLU A 20 -28.02 -7.12 16.52
N ILE A 21 -27.32 -6.68 15.46
CA ILE A 21 -27.93 -6.41 14.15
C ILE A 21 -28.55 -7.69 13.57
N MET A 22 -27.83 -8.81 13.65
CA MET A 22 -28.32 -10.10 13.15
C MET A 22 -29.55 -10.58 13.93
N ASN A 23 -29.54 -10.39 15.25
CA ASN A 23 -30.66 -10.75 16.11
C ASN A 23 -31.90 -9.89 15.80
N SER A 24 -31.72 -8.59 15.56
CA SER A 24 -32.82 -7.71 15.12
C SER A 24 -33.40 -8.10 13.76
N ILE A 25 -32.57 -8.61 12.84
CA ILE A 25 -33.03 -9.14 11.55
C ILE A 25 -33.87 -10.40 11.75
N ILE A 26 -33.39 -11.35 12.55
CA ILE A 26 -34.07 -12.63 12.81
C ILE A 26 -35.37 -12.44 13.60
N GLN A 27 -35.40 -11.45 14.50
CA GLN A 27 -36.59 -11.14 15.32
C GLN A 27 -37.64 -10.32 14.58
N SER A 28 -37.36 -9.85 13.36
CA SER A 28 -38.33 -9.09 12.57
C SER A 28 -39.44 -10.01 12.04
N GLU A 29 -40.69 -9.53 12.04
CA GLU A 29 -41.84 -10.28 11.50
C GLU A 29 -41.73 -10.52 9.99
N SER A 30 -40.88 -9.75 9.30
CA SER A 30 -40.61 -9.86 7.87
C SER A 30 -39.35 -10.69 7.56
N TYR A 31 -38.85 -11.47 8.53
CA TYR A 31 -37.66 -12.28 8.31
C TYR A 31 -37.94 -13.43 7.32
N GLU A 32 -37.41 -13.29 6.11
CA GLU A 32 -37.36 -14.34 5.11
C GLU A 32 -35.90 -14.74 4.85
N GLU A 33 -35.53 -15.95 5.27
CA GLU A 33 -34.13 -16.43 5.19
C GLU A 33 -33.58 -16.36 3.76
N GLU A 34 -34.40 -16.70 2.75
CA GLU A 34 -33.99 -16.68 1.35
C GLU A 34 -33.71 -15.25 0.84
N ILE A 35 -34.54 -14.28 1.24
CA ILE A 35 -34.34 -12.86 0.89
C ILE A 35 -33.11 -12.31 1.60
N VAL A 36 -32.96 -12.56 2.90
CA VAL A 36 -31.82 -12.09 3.70
C VAL A 36 -30.52 -12.67 3.16
N LYS A 37 -30.52 -13.96 2.77
CA LYS A 37 -29.38 -14.62 2.15
C LYS A 37 -29.04 -14.00 0.80
N ALA A 38 -30.02 -13.74 -0.06
CA ALA A 38 -29.81 -13.11 -1.36
C ALA A 38 -29.22 -11.69 -1.22
N VAL A 39 -29.73 -10.88 -0.29
CA VAL A 39 -29.19 -9.54 0.01
C VAL A 39 -27.76 -9.63 0.52
N MET A 40 -27.48 -10.57 1.43
CA MET A 40 -26.14 -10.75 1.99
C MET A 40 -25.14 -11.22 0.94
N GLU A 41 -25.55 -12.10 0.03
CA GLU A 41 -24.74 -12.56 -1.09
C GLU A 41 -24.43 -11.42 -2.08
N GLY A 42 -25.43 -10.59 -2.42
CA GLY A 42 -25.23 -9.40 -3.25
C GLY A 42 -24.19 -8.43 -2.67
N VAL A 43 -24.29 -8.11 -1.37
CA VAL A 43 -23.32 -7.24 -0.68
C VAL A 43 -21.92 -7.86 -0.61
N LEU A 44 -21.81 -9.19 -0.50
CA LEU A 44 -20.51 -9.87 -0.52
C LEU A 44 -19.87 -9.81 -1.90
N GLU A 45 -20.66 -9.99 -2.96
CA GLU A 45 -20.14 -9.92 -4.33
C GLU A 45 -19.69 -8.51 -4.69
N GLU A 46 -20.46 -7.47 -4.36
CA GLU A 46 -20.06 -6.07 -4.57
C GLU A 46 -18.73 -5.76 -3.84
N LYS A 47 -18.58 -6.22 -2.60
CA LYS A 47 -17.33 -6.06 -1.85
C LYS A 47 -16.17 -6.79 -2.49
N ARG A 48 -16.39 -7.99 -3.01
CA ARG A 48 -15.37 -8.77 -3.72
C ARG A 48 -14.95 -8.06 -5.00
N GLU A 49 -15.89 -7.56 -5.79
CA GLU A 49 -15.60 -6.79 -7.01
C GLU A 49 -14.81 -5.53 -6.70
N LYS A 50 -15.20 -4.79 -5.65
CA LYS A 50 -14.49 -3.58 -5.23
C LYS A 50 -13.05 -3.89 -4.79
N MET A 51 -12.86 -4.94 -3.99
CA MET A 51 -11.54 -5.37 -3.56
C MET A 51 -10.67 -5.83 -4.74
N ALA A 52 -11.23 -6.59 -5.68
CA ALA A 52 -10.53 -7.04 -6.88
C ALA A 52 -10.18 -5.85 -7.80
N PHE A 53 -11.05 -4.85 -7.89
CA PHE A 53 -10.77 -3.63 -8.63
C PHE A 53 -9.63 -2.83 -8.00
N GLU A 54 -9.65 -2.68 -6.68
CA GLU A 54 -8.62 -1.96 -5.93
C GLU A 54 -7.27 -2.69 -5.97
N GLU A 55 -7.27 -4.02 -5.92
CA GLU A 55 -6.08 -4.86 -6.14
C GLU A 55 -5.52 -4.67 -7.55
N ARG A 56 -6.36 -4.63 -8.59
CA ARG A 56 -5.91 -4.36 -9.97
C ARG A 56 -5.26 -2.98 -10.10
N ILE A 57 -5.79 -1.98 -9.42
CA ILE A 57 -5.18 -0.64 -9.39
C ILE A 57 -3.82 -0.71 -8.71
N GLN A 58 -3.72 -1.34 -7.53
CA GLN A 58 -2.46 -1.46 -6.81
C GLN A 58 -1.39 -2.21 -7.61
N ILE A 59 -1.74 -3.31 -8.28
CA ILE A 59 -0.82 -4.06 -9.13
C ILE A 59 -0.30 -3.17 -10.27
N LYS A 60 -1.20 -2.41 -10.91
CA LYS A 60 -0.85 -1.51 -12.00
C LYS A 60 0.07 -0.37 -11.53
N GLU A 61 -0.19 0.19 -10.36
CA GLU A 61 0.67 1.22 -9.75
C GLU A 61 2.05 0.66 -9.39
N PHE A 62 2.09 -0.54 -8.79
CA PHE A 62 3.34 -1.20 -8.46
C PHE A 62 4.18 -1.50 -9.72
N GLU A 63 3.54 -1.97 -10.79
CA GLU A 63 4.24 -2.21 -12.06
C GLU A 63 4.78 -0.92 -12.67
N LEU A 64 4.03 0.18 -12.63
CA LEU A 64 4.50 1.49 -13.08
C LEU A 64 5.71 1.98 -12.28
N GLU A 65 5.69 1.82 -10.95
CA GLU A 65 6.82 2.21 -10.09
C GLU A 65 8.04 1.32 -10.34
N ARG A 66 7.85 0.01 -10.55
CA ARG A 66 8.93 -0.91 -10.96
C ARG A 66 9.58 -0.44 -12.27
N MET A 67 8.78 -0.08 -13.28
CA MET A 67 9.29 0.43 -14.55
C MET A 67 9.99 1.78 -14.38
N ARG A 68 9.49 2.66 -13.50
CA ARG A 68 10.13 3.93 -13.17
C ARG A 68 11.53 3.71 -12.59
N LEU A 69 11.68 2.81 -11.63
CA LEU A 69 12.97 2.49 -11.02
C LEU A 69 13.94 1.82 -12.00
N SER A 70 13.45 0.91 -12.85
CA SER A 70 14.25 0.33 -13.94
C SER A 70 14.77 1.43 -14.87
N ASN A 71 13.87 2.28 -15.39
CA ASN A 71 14.24 3.36 -16.28
C ASN A 71 15.23 4.35 -15.66
N ILE A 72 15.13 4.64 -14.35
CA ILE A 72 16.11 5.47 -13.65
C ILE A 72 17.48 4.79 -13.64
N THR A 73 17.52 3.49 -13.37
CA THR A 73 18.75 2.68 -13.35
C THR A 73 19.38 2.60 -14.74
N ASP A 74 18.56 2.37 -15.77
CA ASP A 74 18.99 2.31 -17.17
C ASP A 74 19.49 3.69 -17.67
N ARG A 75 18.89 4.79 -17.20
CA ARG A 75 19.42 6.14 -17.50
C ARG A 75 20.72 6.43 -16.77
N ALA A 76 20.91 5.89 -15.57
CA ALA A 76 22.16 6.00 -14.83
C ALA A 76 23.29 5.16 -15.47
N SER A 77 22.97 3.98 -16.04
CA SER A 77 23.93 3.17 -16.79
C SER A 77 24.28 3.78 -18.15
N VAL A 78 23.30 4.28 -18.91
CA VAL A 78 23.55 4.97 -20.19
C VAL A 78 24.37 6.25 -19.99
N SER A 79 24.11 7.02 -18.93
CA SER A 79 24.94 8.17 -18.56
C SER A 79 26.38 7.79 -18.17
N SER A 80 26.63 6.52 -17.84
CA SER A 80 27.96 5.99 -17.52
C SER A 80 28.68 5.43 -18.75
N GLU A 81 27.93 4.96 -19.75
CA GLU A 81 28.42 4.44 -21.03
C GLU A 81 28.78 5.56 -22.02
N ASP A 82 28.06 6.69 -22.01
CA ASP A 82 28.40 7.88 -22.82
C ASP A 82 29.73 8.56 -22.37
N LEU A 83 30.26 8.19 -21.21
CA LEU A 83 31.58 8.63 -20.72
C LEU A 83 32.73 7.68 -21.07
N GLU A 84 32.47 6.60 -21.82
CA GLU A 84 33.54 5.70 -22.30
C GLU A 84 34.15 6.17 -23.64
N GLY A 85 33.50 7.13 -24.32
CA GLY A 85 33.96 7.69 -25.59
C GLY A 85 34.94 8.88 -25.49
N GLN A 86 35.16 9.44 -24.30
CA GLN A 86 36.23 10.42 -24.07
C GLN A 86 37.11 9.94 -22.93
N GLY A 87 38.35 9.57 -23.29
CA GLY A 87 39.36 9.17 -22.34
C GLY A 87 39.50 10.18 -21.19
N ILE A 88 39.91 9.65 -20.04
CA ILE A 88 40.16 10.34 -18.76
C ILE A 88 38.94 10.37 -17.82
N LYS A 89 38.44 9.19 -17.42
CA LYS A 89 37.90 9.02 -16.06
C LYS A 89 39.09 9.17 -15.10
N ARG A 90 39.32 10.36 -14.51
CA ARG A 90 40.29 10.52 -13.40
C ARG A 90 39.84 9.60 -12.27
N ARG A 91 40.46 8.43 -12.15
CA ARG A 91 40.26 7.53 -11.02
C ARG A 91 40.76 8.25 -9.76
N VAL A 92 39.86 8.87 -9.01
CA VAL A 92 40.16 9.37 -7.66
C VAL A 92 40.16 8.16 -6.72
N ASN A 93 41.28 7.90 -6.03
CA ASN A 93 41.29 6.80 -5.08
C ASN A 93 40.47 7.22 -3.85
N LEU A 94 39.65 6.30 -3.32
CA LEU A 94 38.82 6.58 -2.15
C LEU A 94 39.63 7.05 -0.93
N LYS A 95 40.85 6.51 -0.77
CA LYS A 95 41.82 6.92 0.26
C LYS A 95 42.23 8.40 0.18
N ASP A 96 42.12 9.01 -1.00
CA ASP A 96 42.46 10.42 -1.23
C ASP A 96 41.25 11.33 -0.96
N LEU A 97 40.05 10.75 -0.85
CA LEU A 97 38.79 11.46 -0.61
C LEU A 97 38.35 11.44 0.86
N VAL A 98 38.80 10.44 1.63
CA VAL A 98 38.51 10.36 3.07
C VAL A 98 39.44 11.32 3.82
N PRO A 99 38.90 12.27 4.61
CA PRO A 99 39.70 13.13 5.48
C PRO A 99 40.56 12.27 6.40
N LYS A 100 41.86 12.57 6.49
CA LYS A 100 42.76 11.83 7.39
C LYS A 100 42.28 12.05 8.82
N PHE A 101 41.79 10.98 9.46
CA PHE A 101 41.41 11.02 10.86
C PHE A 101 42.66 11.26 11.71
N ASP A 102 42.72 12.41 12.37
CA ASP A 102 43.78 12.73 13.30
C ASP A 102 43.27 12.54 14.73
N PRO A 103 43.63 11.46 15.45
CA PRO A 103 43.11 11.20 16.78
C PRO A 103 43.50 12.26 17.83
N LYS A 104 44.44 13.16 17.54
CA LYS A 104 44.81 14.28 18.44
C LYS A 104 43.96 15.53 18.23
N ASN A 105 43.39 15.69 17.03
CA ASN A 105 42.54 16.82 16.64
C ASN A 105 41.08 16.39 16.32
N ALA A 106 40.80 15.09 16.38
CA ALA A 106 39.46 14.56 16.28
C ALA A 106 38.76 14.86 17.61
N ASP A 107 38.04 15.97 17.65
CA ASP A 107 37.19 16.36 18.77
C ASP A 107 36.06 15.33 18.93
N ILE A 108 36.35 14.24 19.65
CA ILE A 108 35.32 13.36 20.18
C ILE A 108 34.86 14.00 21.49
N ASN A 109 34.11 15.10 21.39
CA ASN A 109 33.36 15.60 22.54
C ASN A 109 32.23 14.61 22.82
N LEU A 110 32.53 13.61 23.65
CA LEU A 110 31.50 12.97 24.46
C LEU A 110 31.07 14.01 25.48
N PHE A 111 29.91 14.62 25.26
CA PHE A 111 29.26 15.49 26.23
C PHE A 111 29.32 14.85 27.63
N PHE A 112 30.01 15.52 28.54
CA PHE A 112 29.81 15.40 29.99
C PHE A 112 29.03 16.62 30.46
#